data_AF-A0A453GFW1-F1
#
_entry.id   AF-A0A453GFW1-F1
#
_cell.length_a   1.000
_cell.length_b   1.000
_cell.length_c   1.000
_cell.angle_alpha   90.00
_cell.angle_beta   90.00
_cell.angle_gamma   90.00
#
_symmetry.space_group_name_H-M   'P 1'
#
loop_
_entity.id
_entity.type
_entity.pdbx_description
1 polymer ?
#
loop_
_entity_poly.entity_id
_entity_poly.type
_entity_poly.pdbx_seq_one_letter_code
_entity_poly.pdbx_strand_id
1 'polypeptide(L)'
;SLKNSLDFIVDTASGDHPFDPYLALLKVGGIMALVGFPGEIRVHPATLNLGARTLSGSVTGGTKDTQEMINFCTANKIYPDIELIKIDYINEALERLVNRDVRYRFVIDIESSLK
;
A
#
# COMPACT_ATOMS: atom_id res chain seq x y z
N SER A 1 -16.93 -16.94 -8.76
CA SER A 1 -17.13 -15.87 -7.76
C SER A 1 -15.90 -15.83 -6.86
N LEU A 2 -15.31 -14.65 -6.60
CA LEU A 2 -14.10 -14.49 -5.76
C LEU A 2 -14.41 -14.37 -4.26
N LYS A 3 -15.68 -14.47 -3.86
CA LYS A 3 -16.09 -14.43 -2.45
C LYS A 3 -15.42 -15.55 -1.65
N ASN A 4 -14.93 -15.24 -0.46
CA ASN A 4 -14.24 -16.20 0.44
C ASN A 4 -13.07 -16.95 -0.22
N SER A 5 -12.25 -16.26 -1.04
CA SER A 5 -11.12 -16.87 -1.76
C SER A 5 -9.75 -16.45 -1.25
N LEU A 6 -9.65 -15.33 -0.53
CA LEU A 6 -8.38 -14.76 -0.08
C LEU A 6 -8.15 -15.01 1.41
N ASP A 7 -6.92 -15.34 1.79
CA ASP A 7 -6.52 -15.44 3.20
C ASP A 7 -6.13 -14.05 3.76
N PHE A 8 -5.56 -13.19 2.90
CA PHE A 8 -5.00 -11.91 3.28
C PHE A 8 -5.19 -10.84 2.20
N ILE A 9 -5.41 -9.59 2.60
CA ILE A 9 -5.45 -8.41 1.72
C ILE A 9 -4.55 -7.33 2.33
N VAL A 10 -3.67 -6.74 1.52
CA VAL A 10 -2.99 -5.46 1.84
C VAL A 10 -3.80 -4.35 1.16
N ASP A 11 -4.40 -3.46 1.94
CA ASP A 11 -5.13 -2.31 1.42
C ASP A 11 -4.24 -1.05 1.43
N THR A 12 -3.85 -0.62 0.23
CA THR A 12 -3.00 0.54 -0.02
C THR A 12 -3.74 1.73 -0.63
N ALA A 13 -5.09 1.70 -0.67
CA ALA A 13 -5.84 2.78 -1.30
C ALA A 13 -5.65 4.09 -0.52
N SER A 14 -5.27 5.16 -1.24
CA SER A 14 -4.93 6.45 -0.64
C SER A 14 -6.13 7.34 -0.31
N GLY A 15 -7.35 6.90 -0.60
CA GLY A 15 -8.57 7.67 -0.40
C GLY A 15 -9.75 6.80 0.01
N ASP A 16 -10.87 7.45 0.27
CA ASP A 16 -12.09 6.80 0.75
C ASP A 16 -12.60 5.76 -0.24
N HIS A 17 -12.92 4.58 0.28
CA HIS A 17 -13.44 3.48 -0.49
C HIS A 17 -14.26 2.53 0.42
N PRO A 18 -15.20 1.73 -0.13
CA PRO A 18 -15.99 0.82 0.68
C PRO A 18 -15.18 -0.42 1.08
N PHE A 19 -15.19 -0.77 2.37
CA PHE A 19 -14.43 -1.92 2.90
C PHE A 19 -15.17 -3.26 2.74
N ASP A 20 -16.49 -3.28 2.91
CA ASP A 20 -17.30 -4.49 2.90
C ASP A 20 -17.12 -5.38 1.66
N PRO A 21 -17.06 -4.84 0.42
CA PRO A 21 -16.82 -5.64 -0.77
C PRO A 21 -15.50 -6.41 -0.74
N TYR A 22 -14.43 -5.79 -0.21
CA TYR A 22 -13.11 -6.41 -0.13
C TYR A 22 -13.01 -7.38 1.05
N LEU A 23 -13.59 -7.04 2.21
CA LEU A 23 -13.69 -7.95 3.33
C LEU A 23 -14.48 -9.21 2.95
N ALA A 24 -15.51 -9.11 2.10
CA ALA A 24 -16.25 -10.27 1.61
C ALA A 24 -15.41 -11.23 0.74
N LEU A 25 -14.27 -10.79 0.20
CA LEU A 25 -13.33 -11.66 -0.53
C LEU A 25 -12.53 -12.56 0.43
N LEU A 26 -12.40 -12.17 1.70
CA LEU A 26 -11.67 -12.94 2.69
C LEU A 26 -12.43 -14.21 3.08
N LYS A 27 -11.68 -15.31 3.18
CA LYS A 27 -12.10 -16.55 3.83
C LYS A 27 -12.48 -16.30 5.30
N VAL A 28 -13.09 -17.30 5.93
CA VAL A 28 -13.31 -17.28 7.37
C VAL A 28 -11.96 -17.15 8.09
N GLY A 29 -11.83 -16.18 9.00
CA GLY A 29 -10.57 -15.89 9.70
C GLY A 29 -9.57 -15.05 8.91
N GLY A 30 -9.90 -14.61 7.68
CA GLY A 30 -8.99 -13.84 6.85
C GLY A 30 -8.74 -12.42 7.38
N ILE A 31 -7.62 -11.83 6.96
CA ILE A 31 -7.13 -10.53 7.46
C ILE A 31 -7.04 -9.52 6.32
N MET A 32 -7.54 -8.32 6.55
CA MET A 32 -7.23 -7.13 5.77
C MET A 32 -6.32 -6.22 6.59
N ALA A 33 -5.12 -5.95 6.08
CA ALA A 33 -4.19 -4.99 6.67
C ALA A 33 -4.30 -3.65 5.93
N LEU A 34 -4.83 -2.65 6.63
CA LEU A 34 -4.90 -1.27 6.18
C LEU A 34 -3.55 -0.60 6.36
N VAL A 35 -2.94 -0.20 5.24
CA VAL A 35 -1.72 0.62 5.19
C VAL A 35 -1.95 1.95 4.46
N GLY A 36 -3.13 2.14 3.86
CA GLY A 36 -3.63 3.43 3.36
C GLY A 36 -4.15 4.33 4.49
N PHE A 37 -4.53 5.56 4.12
CA PHE A 37 -5.04 6.59 5.03
C PHE A 37 -6.37 7.19 4.52
N PRO A 38 -7.49 6.43 4.54
CA PRO A 38 -8.81 7.00 4.27
C PRO A 38 -9.25 7.93 5.40
N GLY A 39 -10.20 8.82 5.13
CA GLY A 39 -10.74 9.75 6.12
C GLY A 39 -11.58 9.06 7.21
N GLU A 40 -12.35 8.04 6.84
CA GLU A 40 -13.16 7.25 7.76
C GLU A 40 -13.20 5.78 7.34
N ILE A 41 -13.30 4.88 8.33
CA ILE A 41 -13.52 3.44 8.10
C ILE A 41 -14.97 3.11 8.47
N ARG A 42 -15.71 2.60 7.50
CA ARG A 42 -17.09 2.10 7.69
C ARG A 42 -17.18 0.64 7.27
N VAL A 43 -17.63 -0.21 8.19
CA VAL A 43 -17.76 -1.66 7.98
C VAL A 43 -19.08 -2.12 8.59
N HIS A 44 -19.84 -2.94 7.86
CA HIS A 44 -20.99 -3.61 8.43
C HIS A 44 -20.54 -4.69 9.43
N PRO A 45 -21.03 -4.69 10.69
CA PRO A 45 -20.62 -5.68 11.70
C PRO A 45 -20.80 -7.13 11.23
N ALA A 46 -21.84 -7.42 10.44
CA ALA A 46 -22.09 -8.75 9.89
C ALA A 46 -20.95 -9.26 9.00
N THR A 47 -20.28 -8.37 8.26
CA THR A 47 -19.16 -8.72 7.38
C THR A 47 -17.97 -9.24 8.18
N LEU A 48 -17.72 -8.68 9.37
CA LEU A 48 -16.69 -9.15 10.28
C LEU A 48 -17.16 -10.40 11.05
N ASN A 49 -18.34 -10.32 11.68
CA ASN A 49 -18.84 -11.35 12.60
C ASN A 49 -19.10 -12.70 11.92
N LEU A 50 -19.78 -12.72 10.76
CA LEU A 50 -20.14 -13.97 10.08
C LEU A 50 -18.92 -14.68 9.46
N GLY A 51 -17.84 -13.95 9.21
CA GLY A 51 -16.60 -14.48 8.64
C GLY A 51 -15.46 -14.57 9.65
N ALA A 52 -15.65 -14.20 10.92
CA ALA A 52 -14.57 -14.02 11.90
C ALA A 52 -13.35 -13.26 11.32
N ARG A 53 -13.61 -12.21 10.54
CA ARG A 53 -12.57 -11.49 9.78
C ARG A 53 -11.91 -10.41 10.61
N THR A 54 -10.67 -10.08 10.26
CA THR A 54 -9.91 -9.02 10.91
C THR A 54 -9.67 -7.85 9.96
N LEU A 55 -9.93 -6.64 10.43
CA LEU A 55 -9.38 -5.42 9.87
C LEU A 55 -8.29 -4.92 10.83
N SER A 56 -7.05 -4.86 10.37
CA SER A 56 -5.88 -4.48 11.16
C SER A 56 -5.19 -3.27 10.53
N GLY A 57 -4.58 -2.41 11.34
CA GLY A 57 -3.78 -1.27 10.87
C GLY A 57 -2.29 -1.55 11.01
N SER A 58 -1.50 -1.05 10.06
CA SER A 58 -0.03 -1.05 10.15
C SER A 58 0.53 0.22 9.54
N VAL A 59 1.52 0.82 10.23
CA VAL A 59 2.23 2.00 9.74
C VAL A 59 3.71 1.82 9.97
N THR A 60 4.45 1.65 8.87
CA THR A 60 5.92 1.53 8.88
C THR A 60 6.42 0.33 9.74
N GLY A 61 7.70 -0.01 9.63
CA GLY A 61 8.37 -1.00 10.47
C GLY A 61 9.39 -0.35 11.41
N GLY A 62 9.81 -1.06 12.45
CA GLY A 62 10.96 -0.61 13.26
C GLY A 62 12.27 -0.65 12.46
N THR A 63 13.34 -0.08 13.03
CA THR A 63 14.68 -0.10 12.41
C THR A 63 15.14 -1.53 12.13
N LYS A 64 14.90 -2.45 13.07
CA LYS A 64 15.24 -3.87 12.91
C LYS A 64 14.47 -4.50 11.75
N ASP A 65 13.15 -4.36 11.72
CA ASP A 65 12.29 -4.90 10.68
C ASP A 65 12.64 -4.34 9.29
N THR A 66 12.98 -3.04 9.24
CA THR A 66 13.43 -2.38 8.00
C THR A 66 14.74 -2.98 7.50
N GLN A 67 15.71 -3.25 8.39
CA GLN A 67 16.96 -3.89 8.00
C GLN A 67 16.73 -5.31 7.49
N GLU A 68 15.86 -6.08 8.14
CA GLU A 68 15.47 -7.42 7.70
C GLU A 68 14.79 -7.39 6.32
N MET A 69 13.89 -6.43 6.09
CA MET A 69 13.24 -6.21 4.80
C MET A 69 14.24 -5.85 3.70
N ILE A 70 15.17 -4.91 3.94
CA ILE A 70 16.20 -4.54 2.96
C ILE A 70 17.09 -5.74 2.62
N ASN A 71 17.49 -6.53 3.62
CA ASN A 71 18.30 -7.73 3.41
C ASN A 71 17.53 -8.75 2.55
N PHE A 72 16.26 -9.00 2.86
CA PHE A 72 15.40 -9.89 2.09
C PHE A 72 15.22 -9.42 0.64
N CYS A 73 14.90 -8.14 0.44
CA CYS A 73 14.70 -7.57 -0.89
C CYS A 73 15.98 -7.66 -1.73
N THR A 74 17.14 -7.37 -1.14
CA THR A 74 18.45 -7.46 -1.81
C THR A 74 18.76 -8.91 -2.20
N ALA A 75 18.59 -9.86 -1.29
CA ALA A 75 18.84 -11.28 -1.54
C ALA A 75 17.95 -11.85 -2.66
N ASN A 76 16.73 -11.33 -2.78
CA ASN A 76 15.74 -11.80 -3.76
C ASN A 76 15.61 -10.89 -4.98
N LYS A 77 16.47 -9.87 -5.12
CA LYS A 77 16.45 -8.90 -6.24
C LYS A 77 15.10 -8.21 -6.42
N ILE A 78 14.46 -7.84 -5.31
CA ILE A 78 13.19 -7.12 -5.28
C ILE A 78 13.51 -5.63 -5.21
N TYR A 79 13.16 -4.90 -6.27
CA TYR A 79 13.40 -3.47 -6.38
C TYR A 79 12.11 -2.75 -6.78
N PRO A 80 11.93 -1.48 -6.37
CA PRO A 80 10.86 -0.66 -6.90
C PRO A 80 11.14 -0.32 -8.38
N ASP A 81 10.07 -0.30 -9.17
CA ASP A 81 10.07 0.32 -10.49
C ASP A 81 9.99 1.84 -10.33
N ILE A 82 11.02 2.55 -10.80
CA ILE A 82 11.20 3.98 -10.56
C ILE A 82 11.30 4.80 -11.84
N GLU A 83 10.87 6.05 -11.75
CA GLU A 83 11.21 7.13 -12.68
C GLU A 83 12.15 8.11 -11.97
N LEU A 84 13.38 8.22 -12.48
CA LEU A 84 14.39 9.11 -11.90
C LEU A 84 14.19 10.53 -12.44
N ILE A 85 14.08 11.50 -11.55
CA ILE A 85 13.85 12.91 -11.88
C ILE A 85 14.90 13.82 -11.25
N LYS A 86 15.06 15.02 -11.79
CA LYS A 86 15.82 16.10 -11.14
C LYS A 86 14.92 16.92 -10.21
N ILE A 87 15.52 17.67 -9.30
CA ILE A 87 14.78 18.46 -8.30
C ILE A 87 13.94 19.59 -8.91
N ASP A 88 14.36 20.14 -10.05
CA ASP A 88 13.63 21.19 -10.79
C ASP A 88 12.30 20.68 -11.37
N TYR A 89 12.17 19.37 -11.58
CA TYR A 89 10.97 18.70 -12.08
C TYR A 89 9.94 18.36 -10.97
N ILE A 90 10.24 18.66 -9.70
CA ILE A 90 9.42 18.17 -8.58
C ILE A 90 7.94 18.60 -8.63
N ASN A 91 7.64 19.82 -9.08
CA ASN A 91 6.27 20.30 -9.15
C ASN A 91 5.46 19.53 -10.19
N GLU A 92 6.05 19.29 -11.38
CA GLU A 92 5.41 18.49 -12.42
C GLU A 92 5.23 17.03 -11.99
N ALA A 93 6.24 16.45 -11.31
CA ALA A 93 6.14 15.11 -10.74
C ALA A 93 5.01 14.99 -9.69
N LEU A 94 4.78 16.02 -8.87
CA LEU A 94 3.66 16.03 -7.91
C LEU A 94 2.30 16.08 -8.60
N GLU A 95 2.15 16.90 -9.65
CA GLU A 95 0.91 16.95 -10.45
C GLU A 95 0.63 15.59 -11.13
N ARG A 96 1.68 14.98 -11.71
CA ARG A 96 1.59 13.64 -12.31
C ARG A 96 1.22 12.58 -11.28
N LEU A 97 1.81 12.62 -10.08
CA LEU A 97 1.49 11.70 -8.98
C LEU A 97 0.00 11.76 -8.59
N VAL A 98 -0.54 12.96 -8.42
CA VAL A 98 -1.98 13.16 -8.10
C VAL A 98 -2.87 12.59 -9.21
N ASN A 99 -2.46 12.77 -10.46
CA ASN A 99 -3.16 12.24 -11.64
C ASN A 99 -2.88 10.75 -11.92
N ARG A 100 -2.11 10.07 -11.05
CA ARG A 100 -1.70 8.66 -11.19
C ARG A 100 -0.88 8.38 -12.45
N ASP A 101 -0.21 9.41 -12.96
CA ASP A 101 0.65 9.37 -14.14
C ASP A 101 2.11 9.05 -13.77
N VAL A 102 2.32 7.86 -13.19
CA VAL A 102 3.64 7.34 -12.86
C VAL A 102 3.59 5.81 -12.78
N ARG A 103 4.67 5.15 -13.16
CA ARG A 103 4.83 3.70 -13.01
C ARG A 103 6.20 3.37 -12.40
N TYR A 104 6.34 3.22 -11.07
CA TYR A 104 5.33 3.36 -10.01
C TYR A 104 5.72 4.38 -8.93
N ARG A 105 6.99 4.82 -8.90
CA ARG A 105 7.54 5.76 -7.91
C ARG A 105 8.48 6.76 -8.60
N PHE A 106 8.35 8.04 -8.29
CA PHE A 106 9.41 9.00 -8.58
C PHE A 106 10.55 8.86 -7.57
N VAL A 107 11.79 8.98 -8.03
CA VAL A 107 12.99 9.11 -7.19
C VAL A 107 13.76 10.34 -7.67
N ILE A 108 14.12 11.21 -6.75
CA ILE A 108 14.90 12.40 -7.07
C ILE A 108 16.38 12.04 -7.03
N ASP A 109 17.09 12.27 -8.13
CA ASP A 109 18.55 12.22 -8.14
C ASP A 109 19.12 13.53 -7.58
N ILE A 110 19.46 13.51 -6.30
CA ILE A 110 19.99 14.68 -5.60
C ILE A 110 21.38 15.06 -6.11
N GLU A 111 22.22 14.09 -6.46
CA GLU A 111 23.60 14.39 -6.87
C GLU A 111 23.65 15.14 -8.21
N SER A 112 22.88 14.68 -9.21
CA SER A 112 22.87 15.35 -10.52
C SER A 112 22.03 16.64 -10.55
N SER A 113 21.23 16.87 -9.51
CA SER A 113 20.43 18.09 -9.33
C SER A 113 21.20 19.28 -8.74
N LEU A 114 22.34 19.03 -8.08
CA LEU A 114 23.13 20.06 -7.38
C LEU A 114 24.36 20.54 -8.17
N LYS A 115 24.53 20.08 -9.40
CA LYS A 115 25.61 20.47 -10.33
C LYS A 115 25.09 21.51 -11.32
#